data_AF-M0LZJ1-F1
#
_entry.id   AF-M0LZJ1-F1
#
_cell.length_a   1.000
_cell.length_b   1.000
_cell.length_c   1.000
_cell.angle_alpha   90.00
_cell.angle_beta   90.00
_cell.angle_gamma   90.00
#
_symmetry.space_group_name_H-M   'P 1'
#
loop_
_entity.id
_entity.type
_entity.pdbx_description
1 polymer ?
#
loop_
_entity_poly.entity_id
_entity_poly.type
_entity_poly.pdbx_seq_one_letter_code
_entity_poly.pdbx_strand_id
1 'polypeptide(L)' 'MYDRILLATDGTTASENAESHAIDLAATHDADLHALYVVDESVYTAYSGDEYV' A
#
# COMPACT_ATOMS: atom_id res chain seq x y z
N MET A 1 -7.76 7.11 -20.43
CA MET A 1 -6.66 7.67 -19.62
C MET A 1 -7.06 7.46 -18.18
N TYR A 2 -6.12 7.08 -17.30
CA TYR A 2 -6.39 6.91 -15.88
C TYR A 2 -5.91 8.16 -15.15
N ASP A 3 -6.76 8.75 -14.31
CA ASP A 3 -6.38 9.91 -13.50
C ASP A 3 -5.92 9.48 -12.09
N ARG A 4 -6.31 8.27 -11.66
CA ARG A 4 -5.98 7.71 -10.35
C ARG A 4 -5.71 6.21 -10.45
N ILE A 5 -4.65 5.78 -9.78
CA ILE A 5 -4.23 4.38 -9.69
C ILE A 5 -4.15 4.01 -8.22
N LEU A 6 -4.71 2.86 -7.85
CA LEU A 6 -4.62 2.30 -6.51
C LEU A 6 -3.71 1.07 -6.53
N LEU A 7 -2.65 1.12 -5.73
CA LEU A 7 -1.78 -0.01 -5.44
C LEU A 7 -2.18 -0.58 -4.08
N ALA A 8 -2.74 -1.79 -4.07
CA ALA A 8 -2.81 -2.60 -2.87
C ALA A 8 -1.45 -3.29 -2.67
N THR A 9 -0.82 -3.07 -1.53
CA THR A 9 0.45 -3.69 -1.15
C THR A 9 0.29 -4.36 0.21
N ASP A 10 1.02 -5.45 0.43
CA ASP A 10 1.23 -6.07 1.74
C ASP A 10 2.63 -5.74 2.32
N GLY A 11 3.37 -4.87 1.63
CA GLY A 11 4.71 -4.41 2.03
C GLY A 11 5.80 -5.47 1.94
N THR A 12 5.51 -6.63 1.34
CA THR A 12 6.45 -7.74 1.24
C THR A 12 7.26 -7.67 -0.06
N THR A 13 8.36 -8.40 -0.15
CA THR A 13 9.12 -8.55 -1.42
C THR A 13 8.24 -9.06 -2.57
N ALA A 14 7.14 -9.77 -2.27
CA ALA A 14 6.22 -10.23 -3.30
C ALA A 14 5.46 -9.08 -3.98
N SER A 15 5.29 -7.91 -3.33
CA SER A 15 4.60 -6.75 -3.91
C SER A 15 5.48 -5.85 -4.78
N GLU A 16 6.81 -6.05 -4.80
CA GLU A 16 7.76 -5.17 -5.52
C GLU A 16 7.46 -5.03 -7.03
N ASN A 17 7.02 -6.10 -7.67
CA ASN A 17 6.64 -6.07 -9.08
C ASN A 17 5.38 -5.24 -9.31
N ALA A 18 4.40 -5.33 -8.40
CA ALA A 18 3.18 -4.54 -8.47
C ALA A 18 3.46 -3.06 -8.22
N GLU A 19 4.37 -2.76 -7.27
CA GLU A 19 4.86 -1.42 -6.98
C GLU A 19 5.52 -0.79 -8.20
N SER A 20 6.49 -1.48 -8.79
CA SER A 20 7.21 -0.99 -9.97
C SER A 20 6.25 -0.71 -11.13
N HIS A 21 5.31 -1.64 -11.38
CA HIS A 21 4.34 -1.48 -12.45
C HIS A 21 3.36 -0.32 -12.22
N ALA A 22 2.90 -0.13 -10.97
CA ALA A 22 1.98 0.96 -10.64
C ALA A 22 2.64 2.34 -10.78
N ILE A 23 3.92 2.45 -10.43
CA ILE A 23 4.71 3.68 -10.62
C ILE A 23 4.85 4.01 -12.11
N ASP A 24 5.25 3.03 -12.94
CA ASP A 24 5.40 3.22 -14.38
C ASP A 24 4.08 3.64 -15.05
N LEU A 25 2.98 3.01 -14.62
CA LEU A 25 1.65 3.29 -15.15
C LEU A 25 1.17 4.70 -14.77
N ALA A 26 1.43 5.14 -13.53
CA ALA A 26 1.11 6.48 -13.06
C ALA A 26 1.89 7.55 -13.82
N ALA A 27 3.19 7.35 -13.99
CA ALA A 27 4.05 8.26 -14.75
C ALA A 27 3.64 8.35 -16.23
N THR A 28 3.23 7.23 -16.83
CA THR A 28 2.77 7.19 -18.23
C THR A 28 1.47 7.97 -18.45
N HIS A 29 0.64 8.06 -17.42
CA HIS A 29 -0.69 8.68 -17.51
C HIS A 29 -0.82 10.02 -16.79
N ASP A 30 0.26 10.54 -16.18
CA ASP A 30 0.23 11.72 -15.31
C ASP A 30 -0.86 11.58 -14.22
N ALA A 31 -0.95 10.38 -13.65
CA ALA A 31 -2.00 9.96 -12.73
C ALA A 31 -1.53 10.02 -11.27
N ASP A 32 -2.46 10.29 -10.35
CA ASP A 32 -2.20 10.16 -8.92
C ASP A 32 -2.09 8.68 -8.52
N LEU A 33 -1.01 8.31 -7.83
CA LEU A 33 -0.83 6.96 -7.30
C LEU A 33 -1.14 6.92 -5.79
N HIS A 34 -2.09 6.07 -5.41
CA HIS A 34 -2.46 5.82 -4.02
C HIS A 34 -1.99 4.43 -3.60
N ALA A 35 -1.18 4.35 -2.55
CA ALA A 35 -0.82 3.07 -1.91
C ALA A 35 -1.77 2.76 -0.75
N LEU A 36 -2.25 1.53 -0.69
CA LEU A 36 -3.12 1.01 0.36
C LEU A 36 -2.52 -0.27 0.95
N TYR A 37 -2.31 -0.25 2.26
CA TYR A 37 -1.96 -1.41 3.07
C TYR A 37 -3.07 -1.65 4.09
N VAL A 38 -3.58 -2.88 4.17
CA VAL A 38 -4.65 -3.25 5.10
C VAL A 38 -4.04 -4.08 6.22
N VAL A 39 -4.18 -3.60 7.45
CA VAL A 39 -3.72 -4.29 8.67
C VAL A 39 -4.82 -5.25 9.13
N ASP A 40 -4.44 -6.48 9.49
CA ASP A 40 -5.35 -7.43 10.12
C ASP A 40 -5.64 -7.01 11.59
N GLU A 41 -6.91 -6.92 11.96
CA GLU A 41 -7.33 -6.52 13.31
C GLU A 41 -6.83 -7.47 14.40
N SER A 42 -6.59 -8.75 14.08
CA SER A 42 -6.02 -9.72 15.02
C SER A 42 -4.56 -9.40 15.38
N VAL A 43 -3.79 -8.86 14.42
CA VAL A 43 -2.43 -8.38 14.65
C VAL A 43 -2.44 -7.11 15.50
N TYR A 44 -3.37 -6.20 15.22
CA TYR A 44 -3.51 -4.96 16.01
C TYR A 44 -3.93 -5.24 17.46
N THR A 45 -4.89 -6.15 17.68
CA THR A 45 -5.40 -6.47 19.02
C THR A 45 -4.39 -7.23 19.88
N ALA A 46 -3.45 -7.96 19.26
CA ALA A 46 -2.35 -8.63 19.97
C ALA A 46 -1.29 -7.64 20.51
N TYR A 47 -1.22 -6.43 19.96
CA TYR A 47 -0.52 -5.31 20.57
C TYR A 47 -1.46 -4.61 21.57
N SER A 48 -1.51 -5.11 22.80
CA SER A 48 -2.14 -4.40 23.91
C SER A 48 -1.39 -3.08 24.12
N GLY A 49 -1.98 -1.96 23.70
CA GLY A 49 -1.42 -0.61 23.76
C GLY A 49 -1.25 -0.05 25.19
N ASP A 50 -0.69 -0.84 26.10
CA ASP A 50 -0.52 -0.53 27.52
C ASP A 50 0.85 0.10 27.83
N GLU A 51 1.59 0.59 26.83
CA GLU A 51 2.84 1.33 27.04
C GLU A 51 2.72 2.77 26.52
N TYR A 52 1.93 3.56 27.24
CA TYR A 52 2.17 4.99 27.40
C TYR A 52 2.62 5.24 28.84
N VAL A 53 3.94 5.21 29.06
CA VAL A 53 4.63 5.93 30.16
C VAL A 53 5.71 6.80 29.54
#